data_AF-A0A1G5S460-F1
#
_entry.id   AF-A0A1G5S460-F1
#
_cell.length_a   1.000
_cell.length_b   1.000
_cell.length_c   1.000
_cell.angle_alpha   90.00
_cell.angle_beta   90.00
_cell.angle_gamma   90.00
#
_symmetry.space_group_name_H-M   'P 1'
#
loop_
_entity.id
_entity.type
_entity.pdbx_description
1 polymer ?
#
loop_
_entity_poly.entity_id
_entity_poly.type
_entity_poly.pdbx_seq_one_letter_code
_entity_poly.pdbx_strand_id
1 'polypeptide(L)' 'RGSSTLRKVGYEVMRVLKSHPEPEDNAVYNYILKKEAEGKTKKHAKIAGLNKFLRIYYARVSEVYK' A
#
# COMPACT_ATOMS: atom_id res chain seq x y z
N ARG A 1 2.82 -9.82 -16.22
CA ARG A 1 2.25 -8.74 -15.36
C ARG A 1 0.90 -9.24 -14.85
N GLY A 2 0.58 -9.12 -13.56
CA GLY A 2 -0.68 -9.64 -12.98
C GLY A 2 -1.98 -8.98 -13.53
N SER A 3 -3.11 -9.17 -12.86
CA SER A 3 -4.41 -8.60 -13.27
C SER A 3 -4.38 -7.06 -13.36
N SER A 4 -4.91 -6.51 -14.46
CA SER A 4 -5.06 -5.06 -14.67
C SER A 4 -6.09 -4.47 -13.72
N THR A 5 -7.23 -5.15 -13.55
CA THR A 5 -8.29 -4.80 -12.62
C THR A 5 -7.75 -4.71 -11.20
N LEU A 6 -6.99 -5.71 -10.76
CA LEU A 6 -6.43 -5.72 -9.40
C LEU A 6 -5.46 -4.54 -9.16
N ARG A 7 -4.65 -4.17 -10.16
CA ARG A 7 -3.79 -2.99 -10.06
C ARG A 7 -4.59 -1.69 -9.98
N LYS A 8 -5.69 -1.58 -10.72
CA LYS A 8 -6.57 -0.39 -10.69
C LYS A 8 -7.21 -0.25 -9.32
N VAL A 9 -7.86 -1.30 -8.84
CA VAL A 9 -8.51 -1.34 -7.52
C VAL A 9 -7.49 -1.05 -6.42
N GLY A 10 -6.34 -1.73 -6.45
CA GLY A 10 -5.31 -1.51 -5.44
C GLY A 10 -4.72 -0.10 -5.46
N TYR A 11 -4.61 0.54 -6.63
CA TYR A 11 -4.25 1.97 -6.70
C TYR A 11 -5.31 2.87 -6.06
N GLU A 12 -6.60 2.60 -6.31
CA GLU A 12 -7.71 3.37 -5.74
C GLU A 12 -7.75 3.25 -4.22
N VAL A 13 -7.57 2.04 -3.66
CA VAL A 13 -7.47 1.82 -2.20
C VAL A 13 -6.33 2.65 -1.59
N MET A 14 -5.14 2.60 -2.18
CA MET A 14 -3.98 3.35 -1.69
C MET A 14 -4.13 4.87 -1.87
N ARG A 15 -4.92 5.31 -2.87
CA ARG A 15 -5.27 6.72 -3.06
C ARG A 15 -6.21 7.20 -1.95
N VAL A 16 -7.24 6.42 -1.61
CA VAL A 16 -8.16 6.73 -0.52
C VAL A 16 -7.41 6.77 0.82
N LEU A 17 -6.52 5.82 1.07
CA LEU A 17 -5.66 5.82 2.26
C LEU A 17 -4.85 7.12 2.37
N LYS A 18 -4.28 7.60 1.26
CA LYS A 18 -3.46 8.83 1.23
C LYS A 18 -4.26 10.14 1.24
N SER A 19 -5.57 10.11 0.98
CA SER A 19 -6.41 11.31 0.99
C SER A 19 -6.97 11.66 2.37
N HIS A 20 -6.79 10.77 3.35
CA HIS A 20 -7.22 10.97 4.73
C HIS A 20 -6.02 11.34 5.62
N PRO A 21 -6.28 11.85 6.84
CA PRO A 21 -5.25 12.04 7.85
C PRO A 21 -4.43 10.76 8.07
N GLU A 22 -3.19 10.93 8.52
CA GLU A 22 -2.32 9.79 8.82
C GLU A 22 -3.01 8.85 9.82
N PRO A 23 -3.21 7.57 9.47
CA PRO A 23 -3.85 6.60 10.36
C PRO A 23 -2.89 6.20 11.49
N GLU A 24 -3.41 5.70 12.61
CA GLU A 24 -2.57 5.17 13.70
C GLU A 24 -1.63 4.04 13.21
N ASP A 25 -2.14 3.13 12.39
CA ASP A 25 -1.32 2.14 11.66
C ASP A 25 -0.77 2.75 10.36
N ASN A 26 0.24 3.60 10.51
CA ASN A 26 0.82 4.40 9.43
C ASN A 26 1.89 3.66 8.60
N ALA A 27 2.15 2.36 8.83
CA ALA A 27 3.26 1.66 8.20
C ALA A 27 3.19 1.68 6.65
N VAL A 28 1.99 1.55 6.08
CA VAL A 28 1.76 1.64 4.63
C VAL A 28 1.81 3.10 4.16
N TYR A 29 1.22 4.01 4.92
CA TYR A 29 1.17 5.45 4.62
C TYR A 29 2.59 6.04 4.50
N ASN A 30 3.43 5.79 5.50
CA ASN A 30 4.82 6.24 5.57
C ASN A 30 5.68 5.59 4.50
N TYR A 31 5.39 4.33 4.14
CA TYR A 31 6.08 3.69 3.02
C TYR A 31 5.75 4.35 1.66
N ILE A 32 4.49 4.76 1.44
CA ILE A 32 4.11 5.49 0.22
C ILE A 32 4.85 6.83 0.17
N LEU A 33 4.85 7.60 1.26
CA LEU A 33 5.57 8.87 1.35
C LEU A 33 7.06 8.70 1.06
N LYS A 34 7.70 7.69 1.66
CA LYS A 34 9.09 7.35 1.37
C LYS A 34 9.32 7.08 -0.11
N LYS A 35 8.42 6.33 -0.77
CA LYS A 35 8.56 6.04 -2.20
C LYS A 35 8.34 7.27 -3.09
N GLU A 36 7.48 8.19 -2.69
CA GLU A 36 7.32 9.48 -3.37
C GLU A 36 8.59 10.34 -3.21
N ALA A 37 9.20 10.37 -2.01
CA ALA A 37 10.47 11.06 -1.75
C ALA A 37 11.67 10.45 -2.51
N GLU A 38 11.67 9.14 -2.75
CA GLU A 38 12.65 8.45 -3.62
C GLU A 38 12.46 8.77 -5.13
N GLY A 39 11.53 9.67 -5.49
CA GLY A 39 11.28 10.09 -6.87
C GLY A 39 10.35 9.17 -7.67
N LYS A 40 9.70 8.19 -7.03
CA LYS A 40 8.71 7.36 -7.75
C LYS A 40 7.46 8.18 -8.06
N THR A 41 6.89 7.95 -9.23
CA THR A 41 5.60 8.53 -9.60
C THR A 41 4.54 8.16 -8.57
N LYS A 42 3.57 9.06 -8.33
CA LYS A 42 2.45 8.84 -7.40
C LYS A 42 1.74 7.50 -7.62
N LYS A 43 1.67 7.03 -8.88
CA LYS A 43 1.12 5.72 -9.23
C LYS A 43 2.00 4.57 -8.74
N HIS A 44 3.30 4.60 -9.06
CA HIS A 44 4.23 3.56 -8.62
C HIS A 44 4.42 3.53 -7.09
N ALA A 45 4.41 4.69 -6.42
CA ALA A 45 4.46 4.76 -4.97
C ALA A 45 3.24 4.10 -4.32
N LYS A 46 2.03 4.36 -4.84
CA LYS A 46 0.80 3.70 -4.37
C LYS A 46 0.80 2.20 -4.62
N ILE A 47 1.24 1.73 -5.80
CA ILE A 47 1.38 0.28 -6.04
C ILE A 47 2.41 -0.36 -5.10
N ALA A 48 3.50 0.35 -4.76
CA ALA A 48 4.46 -0.12 -3.77
C ALA A 48 3.83 -0.18 -2.36
N GLY A 49 2.99 0.80 -2.00
CA GLY A 49 2.17 0.79 -0.79
C GLY A 49 1.26 -0.43 -0.71
N LEU A 50 0.55 -0.75 -1.80
CA LEU A 50 -0.28 -1.94 -1.88
C LEU A 50 0.50 -3.23 -1.62
N ASN A 51 1.70 -3.36 -2.19
CA ASN A 51 2.55 -4.53 -1.96
C ASN A 51 3.03 -4.61 -0.50
N LYS A 52 3.30 -3.47 0.14
CA LYS A 52 3.64 -3.41 1.57
C LYS A 52 2.45 -3.82 2.43
N PHE A 53 1.25 -3.32 2.11
CA PHE A 53 -0.01 -3.71 2.76
C PHE A 53 -0.24 -5.22 2.71
N LEU A 54 -0.16 -5.82 1.52
CA LEU A 54 -0.39 -7.27 1.35
C LEU A 54 0.61 -8.11 2.15
N ARG A 55 1.87 -7.68 2.24
CA ARG A 55 2.87 -8.36 3.07
C ARG A 55 2.55 -8.28 4.56
N ILE A 56 2.15 -7.10 5.06
CA ILE A 56 1.75 -6.92 6.46
C ILE A 56 0.51 -7.76 6.76
N TYR A 57 -0.50 -7.70 5.88
CA TYR A 57 -1.72 -8.46 6.01
C TYR A 57 -1.45 -9.96 6.09
N TYR A 58 -0.66 -10.49 5.14
CA TYR A 58 -0.30 -11.91 5.14
C TYR A 58 0.43 -12.32 6.42
N ALA A 59 1.42 -11.55 6.88
CA ALA A 59 2.14 -11.85 8.12
C ALA A 59 1.19 -11.92 9.33
N ARG A 60 0.33 -10.90 9.52
CA ARG A 60 -0.64 -10.85 10.62
C ARG A 60 -1.62 -12.02 10.57
N VAL A 61 -2.13 -12.35 9.38
CA VAL A 61 -3.05 -13.47 9.20
C VAL A 61 -2.36 -14.79 9.51
N SER A 62 -1.14 -15.00 9.01
CA SER A 62 -0.36 -16.22 9.27
C SER A 62 0.00 -16.43 10.74
N GLU A 63 0.11 -15.37 11.55
CA GLU A 63 0.33 -15.47 13.00
C GLU A 63 -0.90 -16.01 13.74
N VAL A 64 -2.12 -15.77 13.24
CA VAL A 64 -3.38 -16.23 13.86
C VAL A 64 -3.67 -17.70 13.55
N TYR A 65 -3.23 -18.20 12.40
CA TYR A 65 -3.47 -19.59 11.95
C TYR A 65 -2.35 -20.57 12.33
N LYS A 66 -1.35 -20.13 13.10
CA LYS A 66 -0.30 -21.00 13.69
C LYS A 66 -0.75 -21.55 15.03
#